data_AF-A0A1I3SY27-F1
#
_entry.id   AF-A0A1I3SY27-F1
#
_cell.length_a   1.000
_cell.length_b   1.000
_cell.length_c   1.000
_cell.angle_alpha   90.00
_cell.angle_beta   90.00
_cell.angle_gamma   90.00
#
_symmetry.space_group_name_H-M   'P 1'
#
loop_
_entity.id
_entity.type
_entity.pdbx_description
1 polymer ?
#
loop_
_entity_poly.entity_id
_entity_poly.type
_entity_poly.pdbx_seq_one_letter_code
_entity_poly.pdbx_strand_id
1 'polypeptide(L)'
;MSYVLERLLSEDLVAWEQLVSDYEMHTVALKVPRENSIESLHDFNIRANELYTRASFDFARARRNKDAIERFVENVLKDYYNGPNELARKAGGIQYARAFPAPDAWREPHVNLFDLEDRFRHYYYMMDSVISSLEAKAESRITNNSLLKLEQNLT
;
A
#
# COMPACT_ATOMS: atom_id res chain seq x y z
N MET A 1 21.23 -16.04 6.75
CA MET A 1 20.10 -15.71 5.86
C MET A 1 19.39 -14.48 6.42
N SER A 2 18.85 -13.58 5.59
CA SER A 2 18.29 -12.31 6.07
C SER A 2 16.89 -12.50 6.64
N TYR A 3 16.72 -12.23 7.94
CA TYR A 3 15.42 -12.24 8.63
C TYR A 3 14.38 -11.32 7.95
N VAL A 4 14.84 -10.27 7.24
CA VAL A 4 13.96 -9.37 6.48
C VAL A 4 13.32 -10.09 5.30
N LEU A 5 14.09 -10.88 4.54
CA LEU A 5 13.59 -11.61 3.38
C LEU A 5 12.63 -12.72 3.81
N GLU A 6 12.98 -13.48 4.85
CA GLU A 6 12.08 -14.51 5.41
C GLU A 6 10.73 -13.94 5.81
N ARG A 7 10.73 -12.81 6.54
CA ARG A 7 9.49 -12.12 6.92
C ARG A 7 8.69 -11.64 5.71
N LEU A 8 9.35 -11.08 4.69
CA LEU A 8 8.67 -10.62 3.46
C LEU A 8 8.06 -11.80 2.69
N LEU A 9 8.73 -12.94 2.63
CA LEU A 9 8.24 -14.15 1.96
C LEU A 9 7.16 -14.87 2.77
N SER A 10 7.09 -14.64 4.08
CA SER A 10 6.01 -15.16 4.93
C SER A 10 4.68 -14.41 4.76
N GLU A 11 4.69 -13.27 4.06
CA GLU A 11 3.48 -12.53 3.72
C GLU A 11 2.65 -13.33 2.70
N ASP A 12 1.35 -13.48 2.97
CA ASP A 12 0.43 -14.07 2.01
C ASP A 12 0.06 -13.04 0.94
N LEU A 13 0.72 -13.15 -0.21
CA LEU A 13 0.51 -12.24 -1.34
C LEU A 13 -0.91 -12.34 -1.91
N VAL A 14 -1.55 -13.52 -1.85
CA VAL A 14 -2.94 -13.68 -2.32
C VAL A 14 -3.89 -12.95 -1.38
N ALA A 15 -3.66 -13.03 -0.06
CA ALA A 15 -4.42 -12.27 0.91
C ALA A 15 -4.24 -10.75 0.73
N TRP A 16 -3.05 -10.30 0.31
CA TRP A 16 -2.81 -8.89 -0.02
C TRP A 16 -3.61 -8.42 -1.23
N GLU A 17 -3.64 -9.19 -2.32
CA GLU A 17 -4.46 -8.87 -3.50
C GLU A 17 -5.94 -8.72 -3.11
N GLN A 18 -6.46 -9.67 -2.33
CA GLN A 18 -7.85 -9.62 -1.87
C GLN A 18 -8.10 -8.40 -0.97
N LEU A 19 -7.19 -8.13 -0.03
CA LEU A 19 -7.30 -7.00 0.89
C LEU A 19 -7.35 -5.66 0.14
N VAL A 20 -6.47 -5.48 -0.85
CA VAL A 20 -6.44 -4.25 -1.66
C VAL A 20 -7.71 -4.12 -2.50
N SER A 21 -8.16 -5.21 -3.14
CA SER A 21 -9.40 -5.23 -3.92
C SER A 21 -10.62 -4.90 -3.05
N ASP A 22 -10.68 -5.45 -1.83
CA ASP A 22 -11.75 -5.14 -0.88
C ASP A 22 -11.76 -3.65 -0.54
N TYR A 23 -10.61 -3.05 -0.22
CA TYR A 23 -10.54 -1.62 0.08
C TYR A 23 -10.99 -0.74 -1.09
N GLU A 24 -10.56 -1.08 -2.31
CA GLU A 24 -11.00 -0.38 -3.51
C GLU A 24 -12.53 -0.43 -3.65
N MET A 25 -13.10 -1.63 -3.58
CA MET A 25 -14.55 -1.83 -3.68
C MET A 25 -15.33 -1.03 -2.63
N HIS A 26 -14.91 -1.09 -1.36
CA HIS A 26 -15.57 -0.38 -0.26
C HIS A 26 -15.43 1.14 -0.40
N THR A 27 -14.28 1.62 -0.85
CA THR A 27 -14.03 3.06 -1.07
C THR A 27 -14.87 3.60 -2.22
N VAL A 28 -15.02 2.83 -3.30
CA VAL A 28 -15.90 3.16 -4.43
C VAL A 28 -17.37 3.16 -4.00
N ALA A 29 -17.78 2.18 -3.20
CA ALA A 29 -19.14 2.06 -2.68
C ALA A 29 -19.51 3.18 -1.68
N LEU A 30 -18.53 3.69 -0.93
CA LEU A 30 -18.71 4.80 0.00
C LEU A 30 -18.92 6.11 -0.77
N LYS A 31 -20.19 6.48 -0.97
CA LYS A 31 -20.59 7.71 -1.63
C LYS A 31 -20.99 8.76 -0.60
N VAL A 32 -20.58 10.01 -0.83
CA VAL A 32 -21.08 11.15 -0.06
C VAL A 32 -22.60 11.25 -0.31
N PRO A 33 -23.43 11.30 0.74
CA PRO A 33 -24.89 11.42 0.59
C PRO A 33 -25.25 12.66 -0.25
N ARG A 34 -26.29 12.51 -1.09
CA ARG A 34 -26.86 13.64 -1.83
C ARG A 34 -27.82 14.46 -0.96
N GLU A 35 -28.59 13.77 -0.12
CA GLU A 35 -29.47 14.37 0.88
C GLU A 35 -28.79 14.29 2.24
N ASN A 36 -28.60 15.45 2.86
CA ASN A 36 -27.86 15.59 4.10
C ASN A 36 -28.85 15.70 5.27
N SER A 37 -29.24 14.54 5.83
CA SER A 37 -29.89 14.47 7.13
C SER A 37 -28.85 14.19 8.21
N ILE A 38 -29.21 14.38 9.48
CA ILE A 38 -28.33 14.07 10.61
C ILE A 38 -27.94 12.59 10.58
N GLU A 39 -28.91 11.72 10.29
CA GLU A 39 -28.74 10.27 10.21
C GLU A 39 -27.84 9.89 9.03
N SER A 40 -28.08 10.43 7.83
CA SER A 40 -27.29 10.06 6.64
C SER A 40 -25.82 10.49 6.77
N LEU A 41 -25.56 11.63 7.40
CA LEU A 41 -24.21 12.10 7.70
C LEU A 41 -23.55 11.30 8.81
N HIS A 42 -24.28 10.92 9.84
CA HIS A 42 -23.75 10.10 10.94
C HIS A 42 -23.32 8.72 10.45
N ASP A 43 -24.17 8.04 9.67
CA ASP A 43 -23.89 6.73 9.10
C ASP A 43 -22.67 6.78 8.15
N PHE A 44 -22.59 7.82 7.32
CA PHE A 44 -21.42 8.04 6.47
C PHE A 44 -20.15 8.19 7.31
N ASN A 45 -20.20 8.97 8.41
CA ASN A 45 -19.04 9.21 9.25
C ASN A 45 -18.53 7.95 9.95
N ILE A 46 -19.44 7.12 10.48
CA ILE A 46 -19.07 5.85 11.10
C ILE A 46 -18.35 4.97 10.07
N ARG A 47 -18.98 4.77 8.90
CA ARG A 47 -18.43 3.91 7.85
C ARG A 47 -17.11 4.41 7.30
N ALA A 48 -16.99 5.72 7.07
CA ALA A 48 -15.77 6.35 6.61
C ALA A 48 -14.64 6.20 7.64
N ASN A 49 -14.94 6.42 8.92
CA ASN A 49 -13.95 6.33 9.99
C ASN A 49 -13.47 4.90 10.25
N GLU A 50 -14.38 3.92 10.25
CA GLU A 50 -14.04 2.51 10.36
C GLU A 50 -13.14 2.06 9.21
N LEU A 51 -13.53 2.39 7.97
CA LEU A 51 -12.78 2.05 6.78
C LEU A 51 -11.40 2.74 6.78
N TYR A 52 -11.34 4.01 7.12
CA TYR A 52 -10.09 4.79 7.19
C TYR A 52 -9.14 4.25 8.26
N THR A 53 -9.64 3.94 9.46
CA THR A 53 -8.82 3.41 10.56
C THR A 53 -8.20 2.09 10.16
N ARG A 54 -9.00 1.17 9.61
CA ARG A 54 -8.51 -0.13 9.15
C ARG A 54 -7.49 0.03 8.02
N ALA A 55 -7.81 0.84 7.00
CA ALA A 55 -6.92 1.13 5.88
C ALA A 55 -5.58 1.74 6.34
N SER A 56 -5.59 2.59 7.37
CA SER A 56 -4.39 3.24 7.91
C SER A 56 -3.40 2.24 8.52
N PHE A 57 -3.90 1.24 9.26
CA PHE A 57 -3.05 0.18 9.83
C PHE A 57 -2.46 -0.71 8.73
N ASP A 58 -3.27 -1.10 7.75
CA ASP A 58 -2.80 -1.92 6.64
C ASP A 58 -1.85 -1.15 5.72
N PHE A 59 -2.07 0.16 5.52
CA PHE A 59 -1.15 1.04 4.81
C PHE A 59 0.21 1.14 5.51
N ALA A 60 0.23 1.27 6.83
CA ALA A 60 1.48 1.27 7.59
C ALA A 60 2.25 -0.05 7.42
N ARG A 61 1.55 -1.19 7.35
CA ARG A 61 2.15 -2.51 7.05
C ARG A 61 2.68 -2.56 5.61
N ALA A 62 1.92 -2.09 4.63
CA ALA A 62 2.34 -2.04 3.23
C ALA A 62 3.59 -1.16 3.05
N ARG A 63 3.61 0.02 3.66
CA ARG A 63 4.78 0.93 3.69
C ARG A 63 6.00 0.27 4.31
N ARG A 64 5.84 -0.38 5.46
CA ARG A 64 6.94 -1.13 6.09
C ARG A 64 7.51 -2.20 5.16
N ASN A 65 6.64 -2.92 4.44
CA ASN A 65 7.06 -3.98 3.53
C ASN A 65 7.80 -3.43 2.31
N LYS A 66 7.25 -2.39 1.67
CA LYS A 66 7.89 -1.64 0.59
C LYS A 66 9.28 -1.13 1.00
N ASP A 67 9.37 -0.40 2.10
CA ASP A 67 10.63 0.21 2.54
C ASP A 67 11.67 -0.86 2.92
N ALA A 68 11.21 -2.02 3.43
CA ALA A 68 12.09 -3.14 3.75
C ALA A 68 12.65 -3.83 2.50
N ILE A 69 11.84 -4.08 1.48
CA ILE A 69 12.31 -4.71 0.24
C ILE A 69 13.21 -3.76 -0.57
N GLU A 70 12.87 -2.48 -0.67
CA GLU A 70 13.70 -1.47 -1.35
C GLU A 70 15.09 -1.39 -0.72
N ARG A 71 15.16 -1.30 0.61
CA ARG A 71 16.44 -1.30 1.34
C ARG A 71 17.21 -2.61 1.16
N PHE A 72 16.51 -3.73 1.13
CA PHE A 72 17.14 -5.03 0.95
C PHE A 72 17.76 -5.15 -0.45
N VAL A 73 17.02 -4.79 -1.49
CA VAL A 73 17.49 -4.76 -2.88
C VAL A 73 18.68 -3.80 -3.02
N GLU A 74 18.59 -2.60 -2.43
CA GLU A 74 19.69 -1.62 -2.46
C GLU A 74 20.96 -2.20 -1.84
N ASN A 75 20.87 -2.82 -0.66
CA ASN A 75 22.01 -3.44 0.00
C ASN A 75 22.62 -4.56 -0.85
N VAL A 76 21.77 -5.43 -1.42
CA VAL A 76 22.23 -6.51 -2.31
C VAL A 76 22.98 -5.95 -3.50
N LEU A 77 22.47 -4.91 -4.16
CA LEU A 77 23.09 -4.33 -5.35
C LEU A 77 24.38 -3.55 -5.02
N LYS A 78 24.40 -2.85 -3.88
CA LYS A 78 25.55 -2.05 -3.44
C LYS A 78 26.82 -2.87 -3.29
N ASP A 79 26.70 -4.10 -2.79
CA ASP A 79 27.83 -5.03 -2.66
C ASP A 79 28.48 -5.36 -4.01
N TYR A 80 27.71 -5.34 -5.10
CA TYR A 80 28.22 -5.58 -6.44
C TYR A 80 28.74 -4.30 -7.13
N TYR A 81 28.42 -3.09 -6.66
CA TYR A 81 28.74 -1.88 -7.44
C TYR A 81 30.17 -1.35 -7.25
N ASN A 82 30.92 -1.80 -6.24
CA ASN A 82 32.27 -1.27 -5.92
C ASN A 82 33.42 -1.95 -6.71
N GLY A 83 34.32 -1.18 -7.32
CA GLY A 83 35.58 -1.65 -7.98
C GLY A 83 35.78 -1.25 -9.47
N PRO A 84 36.74 -1.84 -10.19
CA PRO A 84 36.96 -1.59 -11.64
C PRO A 84 35.98 -2.36 -12.54
N ASN A 85 35.53 -1.79 -13.66
CA ASN A 85 34.55 -2.36 -14.62
C ASN A 85 33.08 -2.39 -14.13
N GLU A 86 32.54 -1.19 -13.89
CA GLU A 86 31.22 -0.92 -13.29
C GLU A 86 30.03 -1.53 -14.05
N LEU A 87 30.03 -1.48 -15.40
CA LEU A 87 28.93 -1.97 -16.23
C LEU A 87 28.71 -3.48 -16.08
N ALA A 88 29.79 -4.26 -16.13
CA ALA A 88 29.73 -5.71 -15.98
C ALA A 88 29.22 -6.11 -14.59
N ARG A 89 29.63 -5.39 -13.55
CA ARG A 89 29.15 -5.66 -12.19
C ARG A 89 27.72 -5.22 -11.95
N LYS A 90 27.28 -4.11 -12.53
CA LYS A 90 25.87 -3.71 -12.50
C LYS A 90 24.99 -4.80 -13.10
N ALA A 91 25.37 -5.32 -14.27
CA ALA A 91 24.68 -6.44 -14.90
C ALA A 91 24.69 -7.71 -14.01
N GLY A 92 25.84 -8.04 -13.41
CA GLY A 92 25.96 -9.18 -12.50
C GLY A 92 25.11 -9.05 -11.24
N GLY A 93 25.08 -7.87 -10.60
CA GLY A 93 24.25 -7.59 -9.44
C GLY A 93 22.76 -7.70 -9.75
N ILE A 94 22.33 -7.21 -10.93
CA ILE A 94 20.95 -7.36 -11.40
C ILE A 94 20.60 -8.84 -11.62
N GLN A 95 21.49 -9.61 -12.27
CA GLN A 95 21.27 -11.05 -12.47
C GLN A 95 21.19 -11.80 -11.13
N TYR A 96 22.06 -11.46 -10.19
CA TYR A 96 22.05 -12.04 -8.85
C TYR A 96 20.75 -11.71 -8.09
N ALA A 97 20.29 -10.46 -8.13
CA ALA A 97 19.04 -10.06 -7.49
C ALA A 97 17.79 -10.72 -8.11
N ARG A 98 17.84 -11.08 -9.41
CA ARG A 98 16.77 -11.83 -10.09
C ARG A 98 16.73 -13.31 -9.70
N ALA A 99 17.84 -13.87 -9.25
CA ALA A 99 17.97 -15.26 -8.84
C ALA A 99 18.53 -15.36 -7.42
N PHE A 100 18.03 -14.51 -6.52
CA PHE A 100 18.58 -14.41 -5.17
C PHE A 100 18.26 -15.69 -4.39
N PRO A 101 19.21 -16.26 -3.62
CA PRO A 101 18.98 -17.49 -2.87
C PRO A 101 17.84 -17.33 -1.86
N ALA A 102 16.84 -18.20 -1.97
CA ALA A 102 15.68 -18.19 -1.10
C ALA A 102 15.98 -18.88 0.24
N PRO A 103 15.22 -18.56 1.31
CA PRO A 103 15.28 -19.34 2.54
C PRO A 103 14.77 -20.76 2.39
N ASP A 104 15.27 -21.68 3.23
CA ASP A 104 14.92 -23.11 3.17
C ASP A 104 13.42 -23.39 3.31
N ALA A 105 12.70 -22.50 3.99
CA ALA A 105 11.24 -22.58 4.16
C ALA A 105 10.46 -22.17 2.90
N TRP A 106 11.12 -21.62 1.88
CA TRP A 106 10.49 -21.19 0.64
C TRP A 106 10.37 -22.35 -0.35
N ARG A 107 9.32 -22.31 -1.18
CA ARG A 107 9.00 -23.39 -2.12
C ARG A 107 10.04 -23.56 -3.23
N GLU A 108 10.65 -22.45 -3.64
CA GLU A 108 11.60 -22.41 -4.75
C GLU A 108 13.01 -22.08 -4.24
N PRO A 109 14.08 -22.54 -4.91
CA PRO A 109 15.44 -22.28 -4.46
C PRO A 109 15.87 -20.81 -4.61
N HIS A 110 15.16 -20.04 -5.43
CA HIS A 110 15.49 -18.65 -5.71
C HIS A 110 14.24 -17.76 -5.65
N VAL A 111 14.46 -16.48 -5.40
CA VAL A 111 13.44 -15.43 -5.44
C VAL A 111 13.94 -14.30 -6.32
N ASN A 112 13.08 -13.83 -7.21
CA ASN A 112 13.32 -12.58 -7.93
C ASN A 112 12.95 -11.41 -7.02
N LEU A 113 13.97 -10.70 -6.53
CA LEU A 113 13.76 -9.59 -5.60
C LEU A 113 13.04 -8.40 -6.25
N PHE A 114 13.19 -8.20 -7.56
CA PHE A 114 12.51 -7.12 -8.28
C PHE A 114 11.02 -7.41 -8.43
N ASP A 115 10.63 -8.66 -8.68
CA ASP A 115 9.20 -9.02 -8.74
C ASP A 115 8.54 -8.88 -7.37
N LEU A 116 9.28 -9.22 -6.31
CA LEU A 116 8.80 -9.05 -4.93
C LEU A 116 8.69 -7.56 -4.56
N GLU A 117 9.68 -6.74 -4.97
CA GLU A 117 9.65 -5.29 -4.81
C GLU A 117 8.44 -4.68 -5.51
N ASP A 118 8.21 -5.04 -6.78
CA ASP A 118 7.10 -4.53 -7.58
C ASP A 118 5.74 -4.82 -6.93
N ARG A 119 5.55 -6.03 -6.39
CA ARG A 119 4.32 -6.38 -5.65
C ARG A 119 4.11 -5.53 -4.41
N PHE A 120 5.13 -5.37 -3.56
CA PHE A 120 4.97 -4.54 -2.36
C PHE A 120 4.82 -3.06 -2.67
N ARG A 121 5.45 -2.57 -3.75
CA ARG A 121 5.21 -1.21 -4.26
C ARG A 121 3.78 -1.06 -4.75
N HIS A 122 3.25 -2.04 -5.48
CA HIS A 122 1.85 -2.05 -5.90
C HIS A 122 0.91 -1.93 -4.69
N TYR A 123 1.04 -2.79 -3.68
CA TYR A 123 0.20 -2.71 -2.48
C TYR A 123 0.31 -1.37 -1.75
N TYR A 124 1.52 -0.83 -1.64
CA TYR A 124 1.73 0.51 -1.06
C TYR A 124 0.95 1.59 -1.81
N TYR A 125 1.11 1.68 -3.14
CA TYR A 125 0.47 2.73 -3.93
C TYR A 125 -1.05 2.58 -4.01
N MET A 126 -1.56 1.34 -4.02
CA MET A 126 -3.00 1.10 -3.95
C MET A 126 -3.57 1.55 -2.62
N MET A 127 -2.93 1.22 -1.51
CA MET A 127 -3.36 1.65 -0.18
C MET A 127 -3.25 3.17 0.00
N ASP A 128 -2.21 3.80 -0.56
CA ASP A 128 -2.05 5.26 -0.59
C ASP A 128 -3.20 5.95 -1.33
N SER A 129 -3.61 5.38 -2.48
CA SER A 129 -4.77 5.85 -3.24
C SER A 129 -6.08 5.70 -2.47
N VAL A 130 -6.27 4.60 -1.74
CA VAL A 130 -7.42 4.36 -0.86
C VAL A 130 -7.49 5.44 0.23
N ILE A 131 -6.39 5.67 0.95
CA ILE A 131 -6.32 6.68 2.01
C ILE A 131 -6.65 8.07 1.45
N SER A 132 -5.99 8.46 0.36
CA SER A 132 -6.22 9.75 -0.31
C SER A 132 -7.68 9.93 -0.74
N SER A 133 -8.30 8.85 -1.25
CA SER A 133 -9.70 8.88 -1.68
C SER A 133 -10.67 9.02 -0.50
N LEU A 134 -10.37 8.39 0.63
CA LEU A 134 -11.17 8.51 1.85
C LEU A 134 -11.07 9.92 2.45
N GLU A 135 -9.88 10.52 2.44
CA GLU A 135 -9.66 11.90 2.87
C GLU A 135 -10.43 12.89 1.99
N ALA A 136 -10.33 12.76 0.66
CA ALA A 136 -11.09 13.59 -0.28
C ALA A 136 -12.61 13.47 -0.08
N LYS A 137 -13.11 12.27 0.24
CA LYS A 137 -14.53 12.06 0.56
C LYS A 137 -14.93 12.73 1.88
N ALA A 138 -14.06 12.66 2.90
CA ALA A 138 -14.28 13.32 4.18
C ALA A 138 -14.29 14.87 4.04
N GLU A 139 -13.42 15.42 3.18
CA GLU A 139 -13.38 16.84 2.85
C GLU A 139 -14.61 17.31 2.08
N SER A 140 -14.99 16.59 1.02
CA SER A 140 -16.20 16.89 0.22
C SER A 140 -17.46 16.98 1.10
N ARG A 141 -17.57 16.12 2.12
CA ARG A 141 -18.62 16.20 3.13
C ARG A 141 -18.58 17.49 3.94
N ILE A 142 -17.41 17.99 4.37
CA ILE A 142 -17.28 19.26 5.11
C ILE A 142 -17.84 20.42 4.27
N THR A 143 -17.52 20.43 2.98
CA THR A 143 -18.04 21.43 2.04
C THR A 143 -19.56 21.36 1.93
N ASN A 144 -20.13 20.17 1.72
CA ASN A 144 -21.59 19.99 1.64
C ASN A 144 -22.32 20.41 2.93
N ASN A 145 -21.76 20.08 4.10
CA ASN A 145 -22.32 20.50 5.38
C ASN A 145 -22.25 22.01 5.60
N SER A 146 -21.20 22.65 5.10
CA SER A 146 -21.05 24.12 5.20
C SER A 146 -22.06 24.83 4.31
N LEU A 147 -22.32 24.31 3.10
CA LEU A 147 -23.34 24.83 2.19
C LEU A 147 -24.75 24.75 2.79
N LEU A 148 -25.14 23.60 3.36
CA LEU A 148 -26.42 23.46 4.06
C LEU A 148 -26.64 24.48 5.16
N LYS A 149 -25.63 24.70 6.01
CA LYS A 149 -25.74 25.66 7.11
C LYS A 149 -25.94 27.08 6.59
N LEU A 150 -25.31 27.43 5.47
CA LEU A 150 -25.53 28.71 4.81
C LEU A 150 -26.96 28.81 4.26
N GLU A 151 -27.45 27.77 3.58
CA GLU A 151 -28.82 27.73 3.06
C GLU A 151 -29.87 27.89 4.18
N GLN A 152 -29.72 27.15 5.28
CA GLN A 152 -30.61 27.25 6.45
C GLN A 152 -30.58 28.62 7.14
N ASN A 153 -29.45 29.33 7.11
CA ASN A 153 -29.35 30.68 7.67
C ASN A 153 -29.88 31.77 6.72
N LEU A 154 -30.05 31.45 5.43
CA LEU A 154 -30.57 32.35 4.40
C LEU A 154 -32.09 32.21 4.17
N THR A 155 -32.71 31.17 4.74
CA THR A 155 -34.16 30.93 4.69
C THR A 155 -34.82 31.29 6.02
#